data_AF-A0A936KAY6-F1
#
_entry.id   AF-A0A936KAY6-F1
#
_cell.length_a   1.000
_cell.length_b   1.000
_cell.length_c   1.000
_cell.angle_alpha   90.00
_cell.angle_beta   90.00
_cell.angle_gamma   90.00
#
_symmetry.space_group_name_H-M   'P 1'
#
loop_
_entity.id
_entity.type
_entity.pdbx_description
1 polymer ?
#
loop_
_entity_poly.entity_id
_entity_poly.type
_entity_poly.pdbx_seq_one_letter_code
_entity_poly.pdbx_strand_id
1 'polypeptide(L)'
;MARSDVALLSVIFGNHKWEVFEVASDWLYQEELLIAESRFWDCVRTGQMPVAAPVPAPPAPVGVREVCLEGNNAWAAAAGDWLACQDAARRHKAAAATLKGLVDPDVARAFGHGIEARRSKAGALSIKELQA
;
A
#
# COMPACT_ATOMS: atom_id res chain seq x y z
N MET A 1 -7.52 -33.91 -10.43
CA MET A 1 -6.74 -32.75 -9.95
C MET A 1 -5.26 -33.03 -10.17
N ALA A 2 -4.50 -32.06 -10.66
CA ALA A 2 -3.04 -32.17 -10.72
C ALA A 2 -2.51 -32.31 -9.29
N ARG A 3 -1.76 -33.38 -9.00
CA ARG A 3 -1.03 -33.52 -7.73
C ARG A 3 0.16 -32.59 -7.78
N SER A 4 0.01 -31.43 -7.17
CA SER A 4 1.07 -30.43 -7.06
C SER A 4 1.21 -30.06 -5.59
N ASP A 5 2.43 -30.17 -5.08
CA ASP A 5 2.73 -29.88 -3.68
C ASP A 5 2.75 -28.37 -3.38
N VAL A 6 2.91 -27.56 -4.42
CA VAL A 6 2.94 -26.09 -4.35
C VAL A 6 2.29 -25.48 -5.59
N ALA A 7 1.73 -24.28 -5.42
CA ALA A 7 1.26 -23.42 -6.50
C ALA A 7 1.90 -22.03 -6.37
N LEU A 8 2.24 -21.41 -7.50
CA LEU A 8 2.77 -20.04 -7.54
C LEU A 8 1.66 -19.07 -7.96
N LEU A 9 1.30 -18.16 -7.07
CA LEU A 9 0.41 -17.05 -7.37
C LEU A 9 1.24 -15.82 -7.75
N SER A 10 1.31 -15.55 -9.05
CA SER A 10 1.98 -14.37 -9.60
C SER A 10 0.97 -13.21 -9.69
N VAL A 11 1.25 -12.10 -9.00
CA VAL A 11 0.39 -10.92 -8.94
C VAL A 11 1.12 -9.72 -9.56
N ILE A 12 0.53 -9.16 -10.62
CA ILE A 12 1.05 -7.97 -11.30
C ILE A 12 0.18 -6.78 -10.90
N PHE A 13 0.78 -5.81 -10.21
CA PHE A 13 0.11 -4.57 -9.84
C PHE A 13 0.35 -3.50 -10.92
N GLY A 14 -0.63 -2.60 -11.11
CA GLY A 14 -0.58 -1.54 -12.13
C GLY A 14 0.50 -0.46 -11.95
N ASN A 15 1.27 -0.50 -10.86
CA ASN A 15 2.33 0.46 -10.51
C ASN A 15 3.75 -0.12 -10.70
N HIS A 16 3.93 -1.04 -11.66
CA HIS A 16 5.19 -1.75 -11.91
C HIS A 16 5.68 -2.63 -10.74
N LYS A 17 4.85 -2.85 -9.73
CA LYS A 17 5.12 -3.80 -8.65
C LYS A 17 4.66 -5.20 -9.11
N TRP A 18 5.50 -6.20 -8.90
CA TRP A 18 5.20 -7.60 -9.15
C TRP A 18 5.58 -8.40 -7.92
N GLU A 19 4.67 -9.27 -7.48
CA GLU A 19 4.89 -10.17 -6.34
C GLU A 19 4.54 -11.60 -6.73
N VAL A 20 5.27 -12.55 -6.17
CA VAL A 20 4.97 -13.98 -6.31
C VAL A 20 4.80 -14.55 -4.92
N PHE A 21 3.70 -15.28 -4.74
CA PHE A 21 3.40 -16.00 -3.51
C PHE A 21 3.47 -17.49 -3.79
N GLU A 22 4.26 -18.20 -2.98
CA GLU A 22 4.25 -19.66 -2.96
C GLU A 22 3.16 -20.13 -1.99
N VAL A 23 2.22 -20.90 -2.52
CA VAL A 23 1.09 -21.45 -1.76
C VAL A 23 1.31 -22.96 -1.67
N ALA A 24 1.60 -23.43 -0.46
CA ALA A 24 1.73 -24.85 -0.19
C ALA A 24 0.37 -25.56 -0.31
N SER A 25 0.41 -26.82 -0.74
CA SER A 25 -0.77 -27.69 -0.73
C SER A 25 -1.26 -27.91 0.70
N ASP A 26 -2.51 -27.56 0.96
CA ASP A 26 -3.23 -27.87 2.19
C ASP A 26 -4.26 -28.96 1.90
N TRP A 27 -3.93 -30.20 2.28
CA TRP A 27 -4.75 -31.37 1.99
C TRP A 27 -6.11 -31.32 2.70
N LEU A 28 -6.17 -30.75 3.91
CA LEU A 28 -7.41 -30.69 4.69
C LEU A 28 -8.37 -29.71 4.02
N TYR A 29 -7.85 -28.55 3.63
CA TYR A 29 -8.63 -27.56 2.88
C TYR A 29 -9.08 -28.09 1.51
N GLN A 30 -8.23 -28.83 0.80
CA GLN A 30 -8.59 -29.47 -0.46
C GLN A 30 -9.73 -30.50 -0.31
N GLU A 31 -9.70 -31.30 0.75
CA GLU A 31 -10.77 -32.26 1.05
C GLU A 31 -12.10 -31.54 1.34
N GLU A 32 -12.08 -30.48 2.15
CA GLU A 32 -13.26 -29.66 2.43
C GLU A 32 -13.85 -29.05 1.13
N LEU A 33 -12.99 -28.57 0.22
CA LEU A 33 -13.43 -28.05 -1.08
C LEU A 33 -14.11 -29.11 -1.94
N LEU A 34 -13.57 -30.34 -1.99
CA LEU A 34 -14.17 -31.44 -2.76
C LEU A 34 -15.54 -31.86 -2.19
N ILE A 35 -15.67 -31.88 -0.87
CA ILE A 35 -16.96 -32.13 -0.19
C ILE A 35 -17.96 -31.03 -0.54
N ALA A 36 -17.54 -29.76 -0.48
CA ALA A 36 -18.38 -28.62 -0.81
C ALA A 36 -18.81 -28.64 -2.29
N GLU A 37 -17.90 -28.94 -3.21
CA GLU A 37 -18.18 -29.09 -4.64
C GLU A 37 -19.19 -30.21 -4.90
N SER A 38 -19.03 -31.38 -4.26
CA SER A 38 -19.94 -32.51 -4.43
C SER A 38 -21.36 -32.14 -3.99
N ARG A 39 -21.50 -31.51 -2.81
CA ARG A 39 -22.79 -31.02 -2.29
C ARG A 39 -23.41 -29.97 -3.20
N PHE A 40 -22.60 -29.08 -3.76
CA PHE A 40 -23.06 -28.08 -4.72
C PHE A 40 -23.66 -28.74 -5.96
N TRP A 41 -22.97 -29.71 -6.56
CA TRP A 41 -23.48 -30.43 -7.74
C TRP A 41 -24.73 -31.27 -7.44
N ASP A 42 -24.87 -31.81 -6.23
CA ASP A 42 -26.10 -32.48 -5.81
C ASP A 42 -27.29 -31.51 -5.79
N CYS A 43 -27.11 -30.30 -5.25
CA CYS A 43 -28.14 -29.26 -5.24
C CYS A 43 -28.51 -28.84 -6.68
N VAL A 44 -27.51 -28.65 -7.55
CA VAL A 44 -27.72 -28.30 -8.98
C VAL A 44 -28.55 -29.37 -9.70
N ARG A 45 -28.24 -30.65 -9.47
CA ARG A 45 -28.94 -31.76 -10.14
C ARG A 45 -30.35 -32.01 -9.61
N THR A 46 -30.57 -31.82 -8.31
CA THR A 46 -31.83 -32.15 -7.64
C THR A 46 -32.79 -30.97 -7.50
N GLY A 47 -32.31 -29.74 -7.70
CA GLY A 47 -33.07 -28.51 -7.45
C GLY A 47 -33.25 -28.19 -5.96
N GLN A 48 -32.56 -28.91 -5.06
CA GLN A 48 -32.55 -28.57 -3.64
C GLN A 48 -31.83 -27.24 -3.41
N MET A 49 -32.33 -26.45 -2.46
CA MET A 49 -31.73 -25.17 -2.10
C MET A 49 -30.42 -25.42 -1.32
N PRO A 50 -29.28 -24.85 -1.75
CA PRO A 50 -28.01 -25.06 -1.07
C PRO A 50 -28.00 -24.38 0.31
N VAL A 51 -27.33 -25.01 1.27
CA VAL A 51 -27.10 -24.43 2.60
C VAL A 51 -25.79 -23.64 2.56
N ALA A 52 -25.83 -22.39 3.04
CA ALA A 52 -24.65 -21.54 3.12
C ALA A 52 -23.60 -22.16 4.05
N ALA A 53 -22.37 -22.33 3.54
CA ALA A 53 -21.24 -22.68 4.38
C ALA A 53 -20.85 -21.48 5.26
N PRO A 54 -20.43 -21.70 6.51
CA PRO A 54 -19.89 -20.63 7.35
C PRO A 54 -18.64 -20.05 6.69
N VAL A 55 -18.60 -18.73 6.53
CA VAL A 55 -17.43 -18.02 5.98
C VAL A 55 -16.33 -18.04 7.05
N PRO A 56 -15.11 -18.50 6.74
CA PRO A 56 -14.00 -18.43 7.69
C PRO A 56 -13.70 -16.97 8.04
N ALA A 57 -13.32 -16.72 9.28
CA ALA A 57 -12.91 -15.38 9.69
C ALA A 57 -11.71 -14.92 8.85
N PRO A 58 -11.68 -13.66 8.38
CA PRO A 58 -10.54 -13.16 7.63
C PRO A 58 -9.27 -13.24 8.49
N PRO A 59 -8.10 -13.50 7.89
CA PRO A 59 -6.84 -13.51 8.62
C PRO A 59 -6.62 -12.15 9.30
N ALA A 60 -6.10 -12.17 10.53
CA ALA A 60 -5.82 -10.95 11.26
C ALA A 60 -4.84 -10.07 10.47
N PRO A 61 -5.07 -8.75 10.37
CA PRO A 61 -4.16 -7.87 9.65
C PRO A 61 -2.77 -7.88 10.29
N VAL A 62 -1.73 -7.83 9.46
CA VAL A 62 -0.35 -7.69 9.94
C VAL A 62 -0.20 -6.30 10.57
N GLY A 63 0.39 -6.23 11.77
CA GLY A 63 0.68 -4.96 12.45
C GLY A 63 -0.34 -4.50 13.50
N VAL A 64 -1.09 -5.43 14.13
CA VAL A 64 -2.07 -5.11 15.18
C VAL A 64 -1.48 -4.87 16.57
N ARG A 65 -0.17 -5.06 16.76
CA ARG A 65 0.45 -4.95 18.09
C ARG A 65 0.76 -3.49 18.42
N GLU A 66 0.26 -3.05 19.57
CA GLU A 66 0.68 -1.79 20.19
C GLU A 66 1.93 -1.99 21.07
N VAL A 67 2.87 -1.06 21.00
CA VAL A 67 4.11 -1.09 21.80
C VAL A 67 4.44 0.31 22.30
N CYS A 68 4.75 0.43 23.59
CA CYS A 68 5.38 1.62 24.15
C CYS A 68 6.88 1.59 23.89
N LEU A 69 7.40 2.61 23.20
CA LEU A 69 8.83 2.76 22.89
C LEU A 69 9.53 3.80 23.79
N GLU A 70 8.92 4.16 24.92
CA GLU A 70 9.49 5.13 25.88
C GLU A 70 10.89 4.72 26.38
N GLY A 71 11.15 3.42 26.52
CA GLY A 71 12.48 2.89 26.88
C GLY A 71 13.49 2.80 25.72
N ASN A 72 13.13 3.20 24.49
CA ASN A 72 14.01 3.12 23.33
C ASN A 72 14.69 4.48 23.08
N ASN A 73 16.01 4.53 23.30
CA ASN A 73 16.78 5.77 23.17
C ASN A 73 16.76 6.35 21.74
N ALA A 74 16.78 5.51 20.71
CA ALA A 74 16.74 5.96 19.32
C ALA A 74 15.38 6.58 18.99
N TRP A 75 14.29 5.99 19.50
CA TRP A 75 12.94 6.55 19.39
C TRP A 75 12.84 7.91 20.09
N ALA A 76 13.35 8.02 21.32
CA ALA A 76 13.31 9.26 22.09
C ALA A 76 14.06 10.40 21.41
N ALA A 77 15.27 10.15 20.90
CA ALA A 77 16.07 11.15 20.19
C ALA A 77 15.36 11.63 18.92
N ALA A 78 14.90 10.70 18.08
CA ALA A 78 14.19 11.03 16.84
C ALA A 78 12.86 11.75 17.10
N ALA A 79 12.13 11.39 18.16
CA ALA A 79 10.90 12.07 18.56
C ALA A 79 11.18 13.53 18.98
N GLY A 80 12.27 13.79 19.69
CA GLY A 80 12.72 15.13 20.05
C GLY A 80 12.96 16.01 18.82
N ASP A 81 13.77 15.52 17.88
CA ASP A 81 14.07 16.23 16.62
C ASP A 81 12.79 16.47 15.81
N TRP A 82 11.92 15.47 15.71
CA TRP A 82 10.66 15.57 14.99
C TRP A 82 9.74 16.65 15.55
N LEU A 83 9.57 16.68 16.88
CA LEU A 83 8.75 17.69 17.55
C LEU A 83 9.35 19.09 17.40
N ALA A 84 10.67 19.23 17.55
CA ALA A 84 11.36 20.51 17.38
C ALA A 84 11.23 21.07 15.95
N CYS A 85 11.26 20.20 14.93
CA CYS A 85 11.19 20.59 13.53
C CYS A 85 9.75 20.67 12.96
N GLN A 86 8.73 20.30 13.74
CA GLN A 86 7.35 20.18 13.25
C GLN A 86 6.81 21.48 12.64
N ASP A 87 7.01 22.60 13.33
CA ASP A 87 6.53 23.91 12.85
C ASP A 87 7.27 24.42 11.62
N ALA A 88 8.59 24.19 11.56
CA ALA A 88 9.40 24.56 10.40
C ALA A 88 8.99 23.72 9.18
N ALA A 89 8.81 22.40 9.35
CA ALA A 89 8.35 21.50 8.31
C ALA A 89 6.95 21.88 7.80
N ARG A 90 6.03 22.25 8.70
CA ARG A 90 4.69 22.71 8.35
C ARG A 90 4.72 24.01 7.54
N ARG A 91 5.50 25.00 7.97
CA ARG A 91 5.68 26.27 7.24
C ARG A 91 6.32 26.05 5.88
N HIS A 92 7.35 25.22 5.79
CA HIS A 92 8.00 24.87 4.53
C HIS A 92 7.02 24.18 3.57
N LYS A 93 6.22 23.22 4.04
CA LYS A 93 5.19 22.55 3.23
C LYS A 93 4.13 23.54 2.72
N ALA A 94 3.67 24.44 3.58
CA ALA A 94 2.71 25.49 3.20
C ALA A 94 3.30 26.43 2.14
N ALA A 95 4.52 26.94 2.36
CA ALA A 95 5.22 27.81 1.40
C ALA A 95 5.42 27.11 0.05
N ALA A 96 5.84 25.83 0.06
CA ALA A 96 6.00 25.05 -1.17
C ALA A 96 4.68 24.87 -1.94
N ALA A 97 3.56 24.67 -1.23
CA ALA A 97 2.24 24.60 -1.86
C ALA A 97 1.82 25.93 -2.48
N THR A 98 1.98 27.04 -1.75
CA THR A 98 1.71 28.38 -2.26
C THR A 98 2.54 28.69 -3.50
N LEU A 99 3.86 28.47 -3.45
CA LEU A 99 4.76 28.72 -4.58
C LEU A 99 4.38 27.91 -5.82
N LYS A 100 4.02 26.64 -5.67
CA LYS A 100 3.55 25.81 -6.79
C LYS A 100 2.22 26.31 -7.36
N GLY A 101 1.34 26.84 -6.52
CA GLY A 101 0.05 27.41 -6.94
C GLY A 101 0.18 28.72 -7.72
N LEU A 102 1.29 29.44 -7.58
CA LEU A 102 1.57 30.67 -8.34
C LEU A 102 2.14 30.40 -9.74
N VAL A 103 2.51 29.16 -10.06
CA VAL A 103 3.09 28.79 -11.36
C VAL A 103 1.99 28.31 -12.29
N ASP A 104 1.77 29.06 -13.38
CA ASP A 104 0.75 28.73 -14.37
C ASP A 104 1.00 27.36 -15.04
N PRO A 105 -0.05 26.68 -15.54
CA PRO A 105 0.07 25.32 -16.09
C PRO A 105 1.03 25.19 -17.28
N ASP A 106 1.13 26.23 -18.11
CA ASP A 106 1.98 26.33 -19.30
C ASP A 106 3.44 26.70 -18.97
N VAL A 107 3.71 27.17 -17.75
CA VAL A 107 5.06 27.56 -17.33
C VAL A 107 5.91 26.32 -17.03
N ALA A 108 7.02 26.19 -17.77
CA ALA A 108 8.00 25.13 -17.57
C ALA A 108 9.02 25.43 -16.45
N ARG A 109 9.31 26.72 -16.21
CA ARG A 109 10.25 27.21 -15.19
C ARG A 109 9.82 28.59 -14.69
N ALA A 110 9.76 28.77 -13.38
CA ALA A 110 9.62 30.05 -12.70
C ALA A 110 10.80 30.26 -11.75
N PHE A 111 11.31 31.48 -11.61
CA PHE A 111 12.48 31.77 -10.77
C PHE A 111 12.38 33.18 -10.17
N GLY A 112 13.05 33.40 -9.05
CA GLY A 112 13.07 34.67 -8.34
C GLY A 112 13.37 34.49 -6.85
N HIS A 113 13.80 35.56 -6.19
CA HIS A 113 14.07 35.56 -4.73
C HIS A 113 14.98 34.40 -4.26
N GLY A 114 15.95 33.98 -5.08
CA GLY A 114 16.90 32.91 -4.73
C GLY A 114 16.37 31.49 -4.88
N ILE A 115 15.20 31.29 -5.52
CA ILE A 115 14.65 29.95 -5.79
C ILE A 115 14.26 29.78 -7.25
N GLU A 116 14.18 28.52 -7.69
CA GLU A 116 13.55 28.12 -8.94
C GLU A 116 12.52 27.01 -8.74
N ALA A 117 11.39 27.11 -9.45
CA ALA A 117 10.40 26.06 -9.61
C ALA A 117 10.47 25.53 -11.04
N ARG A 118 10.70 24.21 -11.20
CA ARG A 118 10.83 23.55 -12.51
C ARG A 118 9.88 22.38 -12.65
N ARG A 119 9.21 22.32 -13.79
CA ARG A 119 8.28 21.24 -14.16
C ARG A 119 9.06 20.06 -14.78
N SER A 120 8.76 18.85 -14.32
CA SER A 120 9.32 17.62 -14.89
C SER A 120 8.58 17.22 -16.17
N LYS A 121 9.13 16.26 -16.93
CA LYS A 121 8.44 15.69 -18.10
C LYS A 121 7.09 15.03 -17.74
N ALA A 122 6.92 14.61 -16.48
CA ALA A 122 5.67 14.06 -15.95
C ALA A 122 4.71 15.13 -15.38
N GLY A 123 5.02 16.42 -15.53
CA GLY A 123 4.16 17.54 -15.12
C GLY A 123 4.33 18.00 -13.67
N ALA A 124 5.13 17.29 -12.85
CA ALA A 124 5.33 17.64 -11.43
C ALA A 124 6.26 18.85 -11.26
N LEU A 125 5.89 19.77 -10.37
CA LEU A 125 6.70 20.95 -10.01
C LEU A 125 7.63 20.65 -8.82
N SER A 126 8.92 20.88 -9.03
CA SER A 126 9.99 20.80 -8.02
C SER A 126 10.54 22.19 -7.73
N ILE A 127 10.80 22.52 -6.45
CA ILE A 127 11.38 23.79 -6.02
C ILE A 127 12.81 23.52 -5.53
N LYS A 128 13.75 24.34 -5.98
CA LYS A 128 15.16 24.28 -5.57
C LYS A 128 15.67 25.67 -5.26
N GLU A 129 16.70 25.75 -4.43
CA GLU A 129 17.49 26.97 -4.29
C GLU A 129 18.20 27.25 -5.61
N LEU A 130 18.13 28.52 -6.04
CA LEU A 130 18.84 28.99 -7.22
C LEU A 130 20.29 29.25 -6.78
N GLN A 131 21.16 28.26 -6.95
CA GLN A 131 22.59 28.47 -6.74
C GLN A 131 23.07 29.61 -7.65
N ALA A 132 23.83 30.54 -7.07
CA ALA A 132 24.45 31.67 -7.76
C ALA A 132 25.43 31.21 -8.85
#